data_AF-A0A379Y094-F1
#
_entry.id   AF-A0A379Y094-F1
#
_cell.length_a   1.000
_cell.length_b   1.000
_cell.length_c   1.000
_cell.angle_alpha   90.00
_cell.angle_beta   90.00
_cell.angle_gamma   90.00
#
_symmetry.space_group_name_H-M   'P 1'
#
loop_
_entity.id
_entity.type
_entity.pdbx_description
1 polymer ?
#
loop_
_entity_poly.entity_id
_entity_poly.type
_entity_poly.pdbx_seq_one_letter_code
_entity_poly.pdbx_strand_id
1 'polypeptide(L)' 'MQLTLGRHRFTLSDNDALFVAEAILLQRKHPDIVLPEHRSDKHGVIRLTNRRAELRLLHAAEVIDHYAID' A
#
# COMPACT_ATOMS: atom_id res chain seq x y z
N MET A 1 -3.00 -18.08 6.80
CA MET A 1 -1.79 -17.71 7.59
C MET A 1 -2.09 -16.65 8.67
N GLN A 2 -1.17 -16.41 9.62
CA GLN A 2 -1.36 -15.38 10.67
C GLN A 2 -0.33 -14.25 10.53
N LEU A 3 -0.81 -13.02 10.36
CA LEU A 3 0.00 -11.80 10.34
C LEU A 3 -0.07 -11.13 11.70
N THR A 4 1.08 -10.77 12.27
CA THR A 4 1.15 -10.03 13.54
C THR A 4 1.77 -8.66 13.30
N LEU A 5 1.05 -7.60 13.67
CA LEU A 5 1.52 -6.22 13.60
C LEU A 5 1.43 -5.59 15.00
N GLY A 6 2.57 -5.56 15.68
CA GLY A 6 2.62 -5.17 17.09
C GLY A 6 1.76 -6.11 17.95
N ARG A 7 0.72 -5.54 18.59
CA ARG A 7 -0.23 -6.31 19.42
C ARG A 7 -1.44 -6.85 18.63
N HIS A 8 -1.56 -6.48 17.36
CA HIS A 8 -2.68 -6.92 16.52
C HIS A 8 -2.32 -8.19 15.78
N ARG A 9 -3.32 -9.06 15.64
CA ARG A 9 -3.18 -10.35 14.98
C ARG A 9 -4.31 -10.55 13.99
N PHE A 10 -3.95 -10.88 12.76
CA PHE A 10 -4.87 -11.03 11.64
C PHE A 10 -4.75 -12.44 11.07
N THR A 11 -5.89 -13.08 10.79
CA THR A 11 -5.93 -14.41 10.18
C THR A 11 -6.28 -14.28 8.70
N LEU A 12 -5.24 -14.25 7.87
CA LEU A 12 -5.32 -14.10 6.42
C LEU A 12 -5.58 -15.44 5.73
N SER A 13 -6.26 -15.42 4.58
CA SER A 13 -6.21 -16.54 3.64
C SER A 13 -4.80 -16.64 3.04
N ASP A 14 -4.50 -17.72 2.33
CA ASP A 14 -3.19 -17.87 1.70
C ASP A 14 -2.97 -16.86 0.58
N ASN A 15 -4.03 -16.55 -0.19
CA ASN A 15 -4.00 -15.51 -1.23
C ASN A 15 -3.76 -14.11 -0.63
N ASP A 16 -4.46 -13.78 0.46
CA ASP A 16 -4.29 -12.48 1.11
C ASP A 16 -2.89 -12.35 1.74
N ALA A 17 -2.38 -13.45 2.31
CA ALA A 17 -1.05 -13.48 2.89
C ALA A 17 0.04 -13.32 1.82
N LEU A 18 -0.13 -13.97 0.67
CA LEU A 18 0.76 -13.82 -0.48
C LEU A 18 0.80 -12.36 -0.95
N PHE A 19 -0.36 -11.76 -1.16
CA PHE A 19 -0.46 -10.36 -1.56
C PHE A 19 0.26 -9.43 -0.58
N VAL A 20 0.02 -9.59 0.73
CA VAL A 20 0.68 -8.76 1.75
C VAL A 20 2.21 -8.95 1.73
N ALA A 21 2.69 -10.18 1.58
CA ALA A 21 4.12 -10.46 1.51
C ALA A 21 4.77 -9.83 0.27
N GLU A 22 4.14 -9.97 -0.89
CA GLU A 22 4.62 -9.39 -2.15
C GLU A 22 4.65 -7.86 -2.09
N ALA A 23 3.61 -7.23 -1.56
CA ALA A 23 3.56 -5.77 -1.40
C ALA A 23 4.66 -5.25 -0.45
N ILE A 24 4.95 -5.97 0.65
CA ILE A 24 6.07 -5.62 1.54
C ILE A 24 7.42 -5.77 0.83
N LEU A 25 7.61 -6.84 0.06
CA LEU A 25 8.84 -7.04 -0.72
C LEU A 25 9.01 -5.95 -1.78
N LEU A 26 7.92 -5.59 -2.46
CA LEU A 26 7.89 -4.53 -3.45
C LEU A 26 8.24 -3.18 -2.83
N GLN A 27 7.66 -2.84 -1.68
CA GLN A 27 7.99 -1.63 -0.93
C GLN A 27 9.46 -1.59 -0.52
N ARG A 28 10.05 -2.72 -0.11
CA ARG A 28 11.47 -2.78 0.27
C ARG A 28 12.39 -2.52 -0.92
N LYS A 29 12.04 -3.02 -2.11
CA LYS A 29 12.79 -2.78 -3.34
C LYS A 29 12.59 -1.36 -3.87
N HIS A 30 11.38 -0.84 -3.73
CA HIS A 30 10.98 0.49 -4.20
C HIS A 30 10.29 1.26 -3.07
N PRO A 31 11.05 1.92 -2.18
CA PRO A 31 10.52 2.58 -0.98
C PRO A 31 9.51 3.70 -1.23
N ASP A 32 9.37 4.14 -2.48
CA ASP A 32 8.51 5.24 -2.89
C ASP A 32 7.38 4.80 -3.83
N ILE A 33 7.20 3.49 -3.99
CA ILE A 33 6.15 2.94 -4.86
C ILE A 33 4.77 3.08 -4.21
N VAL A 34 3.79 3.37 -5.05
CA VAL A 34 2.38 3.26 -4.71
C VAL A 34 2.02 1.78 -4.69
N LEU A 35 1.57 1.29 -3.53
CA LEU A 35 1.21 -0.11 -3.39
C LEU A 35 -0.16 -0.39 -4.01
N PRO A 36 -0.35 -1.55 -4.66
CA PRO A 36 -1.64 -1.96 -5.20
C PRO A 36 -2.67 -2.21 -4.10
N GLU A 37 -3.94 -2.25 -4.47
CA GLU A 37 -5.04 -2.73 -3.64
C GLU A 37 -5.38 -4.18 -4.02
N HIS A 38 -5.82 -4.97 -3.04
CA HIS A 38 -6.26 -6.35 -3.26
C HIS A 38 -7.68 -6.54 -2.79
N ARG A 39 -8.52 -7.14 -3.64
CA ARG A 39 -9.88 -7.54 -3.28
C ARG A 39 -9.86 -8.99 -2.80
N SER A 40 -9.93 -9.13 -1.49
CA SER A 40 -10.07 -10.39 -0.78
C SER A 40 -11.54 -10.81 -0.73
N ASP A 41 -11.81 -12.07 -1.07
CA ASP A 41 -13.14 -12.68 -0.90
C ASP A 41 -13.59 -12.71 0.57
N LYS A 42 -12.63 -12.75 1.50
CA LYS A 42 -12.88 -12.85 2.95
C LYS A 42 -12.78 -11.51 3.67
N HIS A 43 -11.83 -10.67 3.27
CA HIS A 43 -11.48 -9.46 4.01
C HIS A 43 -11.91 -8.17 3.31
N GLY A 44 -12.60 -8.26 2.17
CA GLY A 44 -12.96 -7.08 1.37
C GLY A 44 -11.71 -6.46 0.74
N VAL A 45 -11.53 -5.16 0.84
CA VAL A 45 -10.36 -4.49 0.26
C VAL A 45 -9.21 -4.46 1.28
N ILE A 46 -8.08 -5.06 0.91
CA ILE A 46 -6.82 -4.92 1.62
C ILE A 46 -5.98 -3.85 0.90
N ARG A 47 -5.69 -2.76 1.63
CA ARG A 47 -4.84 -1.67 1.16
C ARG A 47 -3.67 -1.49 2.11
N LEU A 48 -2.46 -1.48 1.55
CA LEU A 48 -1.24 -1.17 2.28
C LEU A 48 -0.83 0.26 1.92
N THR A 49 -0.60 1.09 2.93
CA THR A 49 -0.21 2.48 2.73
C THR A 49 1.30 2.64 2.91
N ASN A 50 1.92 3.35 1.98
CA ASN A 50 3.32 3.73 2.07
C ASN A 50 3.38 5.25 2.21
N ARG A 51 3.56 5.71 3.44
CA ARG A 51 3.57 7.15 3.77
C ARG A 51 4.54 7.96 2.90
N ARG A 52 5.68 7.39 2.51
CA ARG A 52 6.67 8.08 1.69
C ARG A 52 6.21 8.25 0.24
N ALA A 53 5.59 7.21 -0.32
CA ALA A 53 4.97 7.27 -1.64
C ALA A 53 3.77 8.22 -1.67
N GLU A 54 2.92 8.18 -0.64
CA GLU A 54 1.74 9.05 -0.53
C GLU A 54 2.12 10.53 -0.42
N LEU A 55 3.13 10.86 0.40
CA LEU A 55 3.63 12.24 0.48
C LEU A 55 4.20 12.73 -0.86
N ARG A 56 4.87 11.85 -1.63
CA ARG A 56 5.37 12.22 -2.96
C ARG A 56 4.25 12.44 -3.97
N LEU A 57 3.18 11.64 -3.93
CA LEU A 57 2.00 11.87 -4.77
C LEU A 57 1.35 13.22 -4.47
N LEU A 58 1.22 13.57 -3.18
CA LEU A 58 0.68 14.86 -2.77
C LEU A 58 1.55 16.03 -3.26
N HIS A 59 2.87 15.92 -3.09
CA HIS A 59 3.82 16.91 -3.62
C HIS A 59 3.77 17.03 -5.16
N ALA A 60 3.66 15.91 -5.87
CA ALA A 60 3.59 15.91 -7.33
C ALA A 60 2.26 16.50 -7.84
N ALA A 61 1.15 16.23 -7.16
CA ALA A 61 -0.15 16.81 -7.48
C ALA A 61 -0.17 18.34 -7.27
N GLU A 62 0.40 18.82 -6.16
CA GLU A 62 0.48 20.25 -5.86
C GLU A 62 1.31 21.04 -6.89
N VAL A 63 2.36 20.42 -7.45
CA VAL A 63 3.18 21.05 -8.51
C VAL A 63 2.41 21.13 -9.83
N ILE A 64 1.59 20.14 -10.17
CA ILE A 64 0.83 20.14 -11.43
C ILE A 64 -0.27 21.22 -11.40
N ASP A 65 -0.92 21.44 -10.26
CA ASP A 65 -1.96 22.47 -10.13
C ASP A 65 -1.41 23.90 -10.26
N HIS A 66 -0.14 24.14 -9.91
CA HIS A 66 0.51 25.44 -10.11
C HIS A 66 0.92 25.73 -11.56
N TYR A 67 0.94 24.73 -12.45
CA TYR A 67 1.24 24.88 -13.87
C TYR A 67 0.00 24.94 -14.78
N ALA A 68 -1.22 24.86 -14.21
CA ALA A 68 -2.48 24.98 -14.95
C ALA A 68 -3.07 26.41 -14.95
N ILE A 69 -2.37 27.38 -14.35
CA ILE A 69 -2.72 28.79 -14.35
C ILE A 69 -1.56 29.57 -14.99
N ASP A 70 -1.47 29.54 -16.32
CA ASP A 70 -0.76 30.56 -17.12
C ASP A 70 -1.44 30.69 -18.48
#